data_AF-V2UK93-F1
#
_entry.id   AF-V2UK93-F1
#
_cell.length_a   1.000
_cell.length_b   1.000
_cell.length_c   1.000
_cell.angle_alpha   90.00
_cell.angle_beta   90.00
_cell.angle_gamma   90.00
#
_symmetry.space_group_name_H-M   'P 1'
#
loop_
_entity.id
_entity.type
_entity.pdbx_description
1 polymer ?
#
loop_
_entity_poly.entity_id
_entity_poly.type
_entity_poly.pdbx_seq_one_letter_code
_entity_poly.pdbx_strand_id
1 'polypeptide(L)' 'MANVLILGASGQIARLVTQQLLKETQHHLSLFCRNIKSLNIQQDNHIHLFGHCCK' A
#
# COMPACT_ATOMS: atom_id res chain seq x y z
N MET A 1 13.39 1.19 11.10
CA MET A 1 13.32 0.65 9.72
C MET A 1 12.69 -0.72 9.81
N ALA A 2 11.50 -0.90 9.25
CA ALA A 2 10.82 -2.18 9.21
C ALA A 2 10.09 -2.35 7.87
N ASN A 3 9.93 -3.62 7.47
CA ASN A 3 9.21 -4.00 6.26
C ASN A 3 7.78 -4.33 6.68
N VAL A 4 6.80 -3.55 6.20
CA VAL A 4 5.40 -3.71 6.56
C VAL A 4 4.62 -4.24 5.37
N LEU A 5 4.01 -5.41 5.54
CA LEU A 5 3.14 -6.01 4.54
C LEU A 5 1.68 -5.73 4.90
N ILE A 6 0.98 -5.02 4.02
CA ILE A 6 -0.44 -4.70 4.17
C ILE A 6 -1.24 -5.53 3.17
N LEU A 7 -1.97 -6.53 3.69
CA LEU A 7 -2.89 -7.33 2.90
C LEU A 7 -4.24 -6.63 2.80
N GLY A 8 -4.82 -6.56 1.60
CA GLY A 8 -6.08 -5.85 1.38
C GLY A 8 -5.93 -4.33 1.39
N ALA A 9 -4.83 -3.79 0.82
CA ALA A 9 -4.58 -2.35 0.81
C ALA A 9 -5.67 -1.49 0.12
N SER A 10 -6.62 -2.10 -0.59
CA SER A 10 -7.81 -1.47 -1.16
C SER A 10 -8.84 -1.05 -0.10
N GLY A 11 -8.73 -1.55 1.13
CA GLY A 11 -9.61 -1.18 2.23
C GLY A 11 -9.41 0.26 2.70
N GLN A 12 -10.47 0.89 3.20
CA GLN A 12 -10.41 2.29 3.69
C GLN A 12 -9.42 2.45 4.85
N ILE A 13 -9.40 1.51 5.79
CA ILE A 13 -8.47 1.51 6.92
C ILE A 13 -7.02 1.37 6.43
N ALA A 14 -6.78 0.44 5.51
CA ALA A 14 -5.43 0.21 4.97
C ALA A 14 -4.88 1.44 4.26
N ARG A 15 -5.73 2.21 3.56
CA ARG A 15 -5.35 3.50 2.97
C ARG A 15 -4.94 4.51 4.04
N LEU A 16 -5.71 4.64 5.12
CA LEU A 16 -5.39 5.56 6.22
C LEU A 16 -4.08 5.20 6.91
N VAL A 17 -3.87 3.91 7.18
CA VAL A 17 -2.62 3.39 7.77
C VAL A 17 -1.45 3.66 6.84
N THR A 18 -1.58 3.35 5.55
CA THR A 18 -0.54 3.62 4.53
C THR A 18 -0.16 5.10 4.51
N GLN A 19 -1.14 6.01 4.53
CA GLN A 19 -0.89 7.46 4.56
C GLN A 19 -0.20 7.91 5.85
N GLN A 20 -0.59 7.37 7.01
CA GLN A 20 0.06 7.68 8.28
C GLN A 20 1.50 7.15 8.32
N LEU A 21 1.73 5.91 7.89
CA LEU A 21 3.06 5.32 7.84
C LEU A 21 3.97 6.08 6.88
N LEU A 22 3.47 6.49 5.70
CA LEU A 22 4.23 7.31 4.75
C LEU A 22 4.61 8.68 5.32
N LYS A 23 3.75 9.27 6.16
CA LYS A 23 3.98 10.60 6.74
C LYS A 23 4.96 10.56 7.90
N GLU A 24 4.83 9.57 8.78
CA GLU A 24 5.61 9.52 10.01
C GLU A 24 6.97 8.87 9.83
N THR A 25 7.13 8.04 8.79
CA THR A 25 8.24 7.10 8.75
C THR A 25 8.68 6.68 7.35
N GLN A 26 9.97 6.31 7.19
CA GLN A 26 10.52 5.74 5.95
C GLN A 26 10.44 4.21 5.93
N HIS A 27 9.27 3.63 6.21
CA HIS A 27 9.10 2.17 6.16
C HIS A 27 8.92 1.70 4.73
N HIS A 28 9.48 0.53 4.40
CA HIS A 28 9.15 -0.16 3.15
C HIS A 28 7.78 -0.80 3.27
N LEU A 29 6.83 -0.28 2.51
CA LEU A 29 5.44 -0.73 2.49
C LEU A 29 5.23 -1.65 1.29
N SER A 30 4.91 -2.92 1.56
CA SER A 30 4.44 -3.86 0.55
C SER A 30 2.91 -3.94 0.63
N LEU A 31 2.23 -3.49 -0.40
CA LEU A 31 0.78 -3.41 -0.44
C LEU A 31 0.24 -4.52 -1.34
N PHE A 32 -0.54 -5.44 -0.79
CA PHE A 32 -1.14 -6.55 -1.54
C PHE A 32 -2.64 -6.35 -1.74
N CYS A 33 -3.09 -6.32 -3.00
CA CYS A 33 -4.50 -6.10 -3.35
C CYS A 33 -4.98 -7.01 -4.49
N ARG A 34 -6.18 -7.57 -4.31
CA ARG A 34 -6.88 -8.31 -5.38
C ARG A 34 -7.41 -7.40 -6.50
N ASN A 35 -7.70 -6.13 -6.22
CA ASN A 35 -8.20 -5.19 -7.22
C ASN A 35 -7.42 -3.88 -7.17
N ILE A 36 -6.42 -3.77 -8.04
CA ILE A 36 -5.50 -2.62 -8.06
C ILE A 36 -6.13 -1.37 -8.70
N LYS A 37 -7.17 -1.55 -9.53
CA LYS A 37 -7.82 -0.47 -10.31
C LYS A 37 -8.36 0.68 -9.46
N SER A 38 -8.66 0.44 -8.17
CA SER A 38 -9.21 1.46 -7.28
C SER A 38 -8.15 2.18 -6.43
N LEU A 39 -6.88 1.76 -6.50
CA LEU A 39 -5.80 2.31 -5.70
C LEU A 39 -5.05 3.39 -6.47
N ASN A 40 -5.41 4.65 -6.23
CA ASN A 40 -4.59 5.80 -6.60
C ASN A 40 -3.55 6.05 -5.50
N ILE A 41 -2.56 5.16 -5.40
CA ILE A 41 -1.42 5.35 -4.47
C ILE A 41 -0.25 5.88 -5.29
N GLN A 42 0.23 7.06 -4.90
CA GLN A 42 1.39 7.69 -5.51
C GLN A 42 2.60 6.77 -5.27
N GLN A 43 3.18 6.24 -6.35
CA GLN A 43 4.31 5.33 -6.23
C GLN A 43 5.54 6.12 -5.79
N ASP A 44 5.80 6.07 -4.49
CA ASP A 44 7.03 6.55 -3.89
C ASP A 44 8.07 5.43 -3.88
N ASN A 45 9.35 5.78 -3.75
CA ASN A 45 10.46 4.83 -3.85
C ASN A 45 10.46 3.75 -2.75
N HIS A 46 9.62 3.92 -1.72
CA HIS A 46 9.45 3.01 -0.59
C HIS A 46 8.16 2.18 -0.60
N ILE A 47 7.36 2.25 -1.68
CA ILE A 47 6.08 1.55 -1.80
C ILE A 47 6.17 0.52 -2.93
N HIS A 48 6.01 -0.75 -2.60
CA HIS A 48 5.83 -1.83 -3.58
C HIS A 48 4.38 -2.29 -3.58
N LEU A 49 3.70 -2.10 -4.70
CA LEU A 49 2.33 -2.51 -4.89
C LEU A 49 2.29 -3.85 -5.63
N PHE A 50 1.82 -4.88 -4.96
CA PHE A 50 1.60 -6.19 -5.52
C PHE A 50 0.10 -6.44 -5.67
N GLY A 51 -0.34 -6.73 -6.89
CA GLY A 51 -1.75 -7.01 -7.10
C GLY A 51 -2.03 -7.52 -8.49
N HIS A 52 -2.88 -8.54 -8.56
CA HIS A 52 -3.37 -9.04 -9.83
C HIS A 52 -4.61 -8.25 -10.21
N CYS A 53 -4.56 -7.49 -11.31
CA CYS A 53 -5.77 -6.90 -11.87
C CYS A 53 -6.62 -8.03 -12.48
N CYS A 54 -7.50 -8.66 -11.70
CA CYS A 54 -8.54 -9.50 -12.28
C CYS A 54 -9.35 -8.65 -13.26
N LYS A 55 -9.28 -9.01 -14.55
CA LYS A 55 -9.96 -8.34 -15.66
C LYS A 55 -11.46 -8.34 -15.47
#